data_AF-A0A7C6U0F2-F1
#
_entry.id   AF-A0A7C6U0F2-F1
#
_cell.length_a   1.000
_cell.length_b   1.000
_cell.length_c   1.000
_cell.angle_alpha   90.00
_cell.angle_beta   90.00
_cell.angle_gamma   90.00
#
_symmetry.space_group_name_H-M   'P 1'
#
loop_
_entity.id
_entity.type
_entity.pdbx_description
1 polymer ?
#
loop_
_entity_poly.entity_id
_entity_poly.type
_entity_poly.pdbx_seq_one_letter_code
_entity_poly.pdbx_strand_id
1 'polypeptide(L)'
;FSDRCSSADRLPNGNTLITETIRGRVIEVTPDREIVWEFLNPGGPVFRVHRYPYKWFSQVEKPKEMPVVPPRNSRIRIKCDGTPYLVDDDPFFSVGVDPLDKRLEHLGY
;
A
#
# COMPACT_ATOMS: atom_id res chain seq x y z
N PHE A 1 -10.88 -10.21 7.72
CA PHE A 1 -11.98 -11.14 8.06
C PHE A 1 -12.91 -11.10 6.88
N SER A 2 -13.03 -12.19 6.12
CA SER A 2 -13.98 -12.27 5.01
C SER A 2 -15.24 -12.97 5.51
N ASP A 3 -16.38 -12.29 5.42
CA ASP A 3 -17.68 -12.84 5.86
C ASP A 3 -18.08 -14.09 5.06
N ARG A 4 -17.74 -14.12 3.75
CA ARG A 4 -18.06 -15.25 2.86
C ARG A 4 -16.95 -15.44 1.86
N CYS A 5 -16.47 -16.68 1.77
CA CYS A 5 -15.39 -17.11 0.87
C CYS A 5 -14.04 -16.41 1.13
N SER A 6 -12.97 -17.18 0.96
CA SER A 6 -11.59 -16.70 0.97
C SER A 6 -10.71 -17.74 0.28
N SER A 7 -9.52 -17.32 -0.12
CA SER A 7 -8.49 -18.20 -0.65
C SER A 7 -7.13 -17.75 -0.13
N ALA A 8 -6.25 -18.73 0.09
CA ALA A 8 -4.87 -18.48 0.45
C ALA A 8 -3.98 -19.47 -0.31
N ASP A 9 -3.11 -18.94 -1.17
CA ASP A 9 -2.20 -19.73 -1.99
C ASP A 9 -0.75 -19.44 -1.57
N ARG A 10 0.02 -20.49 -1.26
CA ARG A 10 1.47 -20.37 -1.05
C ARG A 10 2.16 -20.24 -2.40
N LEU A 11 2.94 -19.19 -2.57
CA LEU A 11 3.69 -18.89 -3.78
C LEU A 11 5.07 -19.56 -3.76
N PRO A 12 5.70 -19.80 -4.93
CA PRO A 12 7.04 -20.41 -5.02
C PRO A 12 8.15 -19.60 -4.32
N ASN A 13 7.98 -18.29 -4.15
CA ASN A 13 8.92 -17.42 -3.42
C ASN A 13 8.75 -17.53 -1.88
N GLY A 14 7.82 -18.35 -1.40
CA GLY A 14 7.53 -18.51 0.02
C GLY A 14 6.46 -17.56 0.57
N ASN A 15 6.00 -16.56 -0.19
CA ASN A 15 4.94 -15.65 0.25
C ASN A 15 3.56 -16.31 0.18
N THR A 16 2.58 -15.77 0.91
CA THR A 16 1.17 -16.20 0.81
C THR A 16 0.36 -15.12 0.13
N LEU A 17 -0.35 -15.48 -0.93
CA LEU A 17 -1.37 -14.63 -1.53
C LEU A 17 -2.71 -14.93 -0.88
N ILE A 18 -3.36 -13.92 -0.31
CA ILE A 18 -4.61 -14.05 0.44
C ILE A 18 -5.68 -13.20 -0.24
N THR A 19 -6.85 -13.79 -0.49
CA THR A 19 -8.02 -13.12 -1.04
C THR A 19 -9.09 -12.94 0.05
N GLU A 20 -9.39 -11.69 0.38
CA GLU A 20 -10.51 -11.28 1.24
C GLU A 20 -11.71 -10.94 0.35
N THR A 21 -12.54 -11.95 0.08
CA THR A 21 -13.52 -11.90 -1.01
C THR A 21 -14.50 -10.75 -0.90
N ILE A 22 -15.21 -10.61 0.21
CA ILE A 22 -16.28 -9.60 0.34
C ILE A 22 -15.73 -8.18 0.29
N ARG A 23 -14.54 -7.94 0.83
CA ARG A 23 -13.90 -6.61 0.79
C ARG A 23 -13.25 -6.30 -0.55
N GLY A 24 -13.18 -7.27 -1.47
CA GLY A 24 -12.49 -7.12 -2.74
C GLY A 24 -10.99 -6.86 -2.57
N ARG A 25 -10.41 -7.26 -1.44
CA ARG A 25 -9.01 -6.98 -1.10
C ARG A 25 -8.17 -8.24 -1.29
N VAL A 26 -6.98 -8.06 -1.86
CA VAL A 26 -6.01 -9.12 -2.10
C VAL A 26 -4.68 -8.64 -1.54
N ILE A 27 -4.03 -9.47 -0.73
CA ILE A 27 -2.73 -9.13 -0.14
C ILE A 27 -1.73 -10.26 -0.37
N GLU A 28 -0.48 -9.91 -0.56
CA GLU A 28 0.63 -10.84 -0.50
C GLU A 28 1.44 -10.58 0.77
N VAL A 29 1.63 -11.63 1.56
CA VAL A 29 2.34 -11.57 2.85
C VAL A 29 3.58 -12.46 2.86
N THR A 30 4.66 -11.97 3.46
CA THR A 30 5.88 -12.75 3.72
C THR A 30 5.65 -13.77 4.84
N PRO A 31 6.52 -14.78 5.00
CA PRO A 31 6.52 -15.65 6.17
C PRO A 31 6.61 -14.89 7.51
N ASP A 32 7.28 -13.74 7.50
CA ASP A 32 7.44 -12.83 8.64
C ASP A 32 6.21 -11.94 8.88
N ARG A 33 5.13 -12.16 8.14
CA ARG A 33 3.82 -11.49 8.28
C ARG A 33 3.83 -10.03 7.84
N GLU A 34 4.75 -9.67 6.95
CA GLU A 34 4.79 -8.34 6.32
C GLU A 34 3.99 -8.34 5.02
N ILE A 35 3.17 -7.31 4.79
CA ILE A 35 2.45 -7.13 3.52
C ILE A 35 3.42 -6.51 2.51
N VAL A 36 3.69 -7.22 1.42
CA VAL A 36 4.61 -6.78 0.33
C VAL A 36 3.88 -6.33 -0.93
N TRP A 37 2.60 -6.68 -1.04
CA TRP A 37 1.75 -6.22 -2.12
C TRP A 37 0.29 -6.21 -1.68
N GLU A 38 -0.47 -5.25 -2.17
CA GLU A 38 -1.89 -5.10 -1.90
C GLU A 38 -2.61 -4.63 -3.15
N PHE A 39 -3.80 -5.18 -3.35
CA PHE A 39 -4.75 -4.72 -4.35
C PHE A 39 -6.15 -4.63 -3.74
N LEU A 40 -6.82 -3.53 -4.02
CA LEU A 40 -8.22 -3.31 -3.67
C LEU A 40 -9.02 -3.15 -4.95
N ASN A 41 -9.99 -4.03 -5.17
CA ASN A 41 -10.88 -3.94 -6.32
C ASN A 41 -11.93 -2.84 -6.10
N PRO A 42 -11.95 -1.76 -6.90
CA PRO A 42 -12.98 -0.73 -6.78
C PRO A 42 -14.37 -1.24 -7.17
N GLY A 43 -14.46 -2.34 -7.92
CA GLY A 43 -15.71 -2.95 -8.38
C GLY A 43 -16.40 -3.88 -7.37
N GLY A 44 -15.86 -4.02 -6.16
CA GLY A 44 -16.46 -4.86 -5.11
C GLY A 44 -15.83 -6.26 -4.98
N PRO A 45 -16.60 -7.31 -4.63
CA PRO A 45 -16.05 -8.58 -4.19
C PRO A 45 -15.13 -9.28 -5.20
N VAL A 46 -14.09 -9.95 -4.71
CA VAL A 46 -13.15 -10.74 -5.51
C VAL A 46 -13.16 -12.19 -5.06
N PHE A 47 -13.66 -13.10 -5.89
CA PHE A 47 -13.85 -14.49 -5.46
C PHE A 47 -12.55 -15.27 -5.31
N ARG A 48 -11.64 -15.15 -6.27
CA ARG A 48 -10.38 -15.88 -6.28
C ARG A 48 -9.34 -15.13 -7.10
N VAL A 49 -8.09 -15.16 -6.65
CA VAL A 49 -6.94 -14.63 -7.38
C VAL A 49 -5.86 -15.69 -7.43
N HIS A 50 -5.18 -15.77 -8.58
CA HIS A 50 -3.99 -16.59 -8.77
C HIS A 50 -2.87 -15.76 -9.34
N ARG A 51 -1.64 -16.09 -8.95
CA ARG A 51 -0.45 -15.46 -9.50
C ARG A 51 0.04 -16.29 -10.68
N TYR A 52 0.00 -15.70 -11.87
CA TYR A 52 0.52 -16.35 -13.07
C TYR A 52 2.01 -16.07 -13.23
N PRO A 53 2.85 -17.12 -13.37
CA PRO A 53 4.27 -16.93 -13.65
C PRO A 53 4.48 -16.18 -14.97
N TYR A 54 5.38 -15.19 -15.00
CA TYR A 54 5.71 -14.46 -16.23
C TYR A 54 6.11 -15.36 -17.41
N LYS A 55 6.75 -16.51 -17.12
CA LYS A 55 7.15 -17.49 -18.13
C LYS A 55 5.98 -18.04 -18.97
N TRP A 56 4.74 -17.92 -18.51
CA TRP A 56 3.56 -18.33 -19.28
C TRP A 56 3.18 -17.34 -20.37
N PHE A 57 3.73 -16.12 -20.33
CA PHE A 57 3.47 -15.05 -21.30
C PHE A 57 4.76 -14.68 -22.05
N SER A 58 5.23 -15.56 -22.93
CA SER A 58 6.48 -15.35 -23.70
C SER A 58 6.43 -14.17 -24.68
N GLN A 59 5.24 -13.66 -24.98
CA GLN A 59 5.02 -12.56 -25.93
C GLN A 59 5.17 -11.17 -25.31
N VAL A 60 5.26 -11.07 -23.98
CA VAL A 60 5.31 -9.79 -23.26
C VAL A 60 6.69 -9.63 -22.63
N GLU A 61 7.31 -8.46 -22.80
CA GLU A 61 8.55 -8.14 -22.10
C GLU A 61 8.32 -8.19 -20.60
N LYS A 62 9.22 -8.86 -19.87
CA LYS A 62 9.08 -9.00 -18.43
C LYS A 62 9.08 -7.61 -17.79
N PRO A 63 8.03 -7.23 -17.03
CA PRO A 63 7.99 -5.93 -16.38
C PRO A 63 9.12 -5.84 -15.36
N LYS A 64 9.75 -4.66 -15.28
CA LYS A 64 10.73 -4.35 -14.25
C LYS A 64 10.01 -4.19 -12.92
N GLU A 65 10.24 -5.12 -12.00
CA GLU A 65 9.71 -5.03 -10.64
C GLU A 65 10.43 -3.87 -9.92
N MET A 66 9.66 -2.83 -9.58
CA MET A 66 10.15 -1.68 -8.81
C MET A 66 9.54 -1.74 -7.41
N PRO A 67 10.34 -1.72 -6.34
CA PRO A 67 9.81 -1.65 -4.99
C PRO A 67 9.08 -0.32 -4.81
N VAL A 68 7.80 -0.38 -4.44
CA VAL A 68 7.02 0.81 -4.08
C VAL A 68 7.14 0.98 -2.57
N VAL A 69 8.09 1.81 -2.13
CA VAL A 69 8.08 2.28 -0.74
C VAL A 69 7.05 3.40 -0.67
N PRO A 70 5.91 3.22 0.02
CA PRO A 70 4.91 4.28 0.10
C PRO A 70 5.55 5.50 0.77
N PRO A 71 5.50 6.69 0.14
CA PRO A 71 5.96 7.90 0.79
C PRO A 71 5.11 8.16 2.04
N ARG A 72 5.69 8.77 3.07
CA ARG A 72 4.93 9.16 4.26
C ARG A 72 3.76 10.05 3.84
N ASN A 73 2.57 9.80 4.41
CA ASN A 73 1.37 10.60 4.12
C ASN A 73 1.59 12.10 4.36
N SER A 74 2.46 12.47 5.32
CA SER A 74 2.89 13.86 5.59
C SER A 74 3.46 14.58 4.38
N ARG A 75 4.05 13.85 3.43
CA ARG A 75 4.69 14.38 2.23
C ARG A 75 3.74 14.49 1.04
N ILE A 76 2.56 13.88 1.09
CA ILE A 76 1.63 13.90 -0.04
C ILE A 76 0.83 15.21 0.02
N ARG A 77 0.83 15.98 -1.08
CA ARG A 77 -0.02 17.15 -1.30
C ARG A 77 -0.79 16.98 -2.60
N ILE A 78 -1.94 17.62 -2.71
CA ILE A 78 -2.81 17.58 -3.88
C ILE A 78 -2.90 19.00 -4.44
N LYS A 79 -2.61 19.17 -5.74
CA LYS A 79 -2.85 20.44 -6.45
C LYS A 79 -4.35 20.69 -6.61
N CYS A 80 -4.73 21.92 -6.92
CA CYS A 80 -6.12 22.26 -7.20
C CYS A 80 -6.73 21.48 -8.37
N ASP A 81 -5.89 20.94 -9.28
CA ASP A 81 -6.30 20.08 -10.40
C ASP A 81 -6.46 18.59 -10.01
N GLY A 82 -6.23 18.22 -8.74
CA GLY A 82 -6.31 16.85 -8.25
C GLY A 82 -5.01 16.04 -8.38
N THR A 83 -3.96 16.60 -8.99
CA THR A 83 -2.68 15.89 -9.16
C THR A 83 -1.91 15.82 -7.84
N PRO A 84 -1.53 14.62 -7.35
CA PRO A 84 -0.69 14.50 -6.17
C PRO A 84 0.77 14.87 -6.47
N TYR A 85 1.46 15.48 -5.51
CA TYR A 85 2.90 15.74 -5.55
C TYR A 85 3.50 15.55 -4.16
N LEU A 86 4.82 15.31 -4.11
CA LEU A 86 5.56 15.14 -2.86
C LEU A 86 6.18 16.47 -2.40
N VAL A 87 6.07 16.76 -1.12
CA VAL A 87 6.78 17.85 -0.43
C VAL A 87 7.80 17.30 0.54
N ASP A 88 8.72 18.15 0.98
CA ASP A 88 9.62 17.83 2.08
C ASP A 88 8.85 17.60 3.38
N ASP A 89 9.46 16.81 4.27
CA ASP A 89 8.85 16.55 5.57
C ASP A 89 8.76 17.87 6.34
N ASP A 90 7.53 18.21 6.72
CA ASP A 90 7.25 19.40 7.50
C ASP A 90 7.73 19.19 8.95
N PRO A 91 8.59 20.07 9.50
CA PRO A 91 9.08 20.02 10.89
C PRO A 91 7.97 19.98 11.94
N PHE A 92 6.74 20.37 11.59
CA PHE A 92 5.55 20.28 12.42
C PHE A 92 5.05 18.84 12.58
N PHE A 93 5.13 18.03 11.53
CA PHE A 93 4.64 16.64 11.52
C PHE A 93 5.76 15.60 11.67
N SER A 94 7.03 16.00 11.53
CA SER A 94 8.18 15.09 11.45
C SER A 94 8.85 14.78 12.80
N VAL A 95 8.47 15.46 13.88
CA VAL A 95 9.09 15.29 15.20
C VAL A 95 7.99 15.07 16.22
N GLY A 96 8.13 14.06 17.10
CA GLY A 96 7.21 13.77 18.21
C GLY A 96 7.17 14.84 19.30
N VAL A 97 7.18 16.12 18.91
CA VAL A 97 7.00 17.28 19.77
C VAL A 97 5.52 17.66 19.68
N ASP A 98 4.88 17.75 20.83
CA ASP A 98 3.48 18.12 20.96
C ASP A 98 3.19 19.43 20.17
N PRO A 99 2.20 19.44 19.25
CA PRO A 99 1.80 20.64 18.51
C PRO A 99 1.45 21.85 19.39
N LEU A 100 1.16 21.64 20.68
CA LEU A 100 0.89 22.72 21.64
C LEU A 100 2.15 23.48 22.07
N ASP A 101 3.32 22.85 22.06
CA ASP A 101 4.56 23.46 22.58
C ASP A 101 5.11 24.56 21.64
N LYS A 102 4.89 24.41 20.32
CA LYS A 102 5.39 25.38 19.31
C LYS A 102 4.48 26.59 19.07
N ARG A 103 3.26 26.64 19.66
CA ARG A 103 2.38 27.82 19.53
C ARG A 103 2.82 28.98 20.42
N LEU A 104 3.59 28.71 21.48
CA LEU A 104 4.03 29.74 22.41
C LEU A 104 5.25 30.50 21.87
N GLU A 105 6.13 29.86 21.10
CA GLU A 105 7.34 30.52 20.59
C GLU A 105 7.09 31.42 19.36
N HIS A 106 6.01 31.21 18.59
CA HIS A 106 5.71 32.06 17.42
C HIS A 106 4.89 33.31 17.76
N LEU A 107 4.40 33.45 18.99
CA LEU A 107 3.55 34.58 19.43
C LEU A 107 4.21 35.55 20.40
N GLY A 108 5.50 35.40 20.73
CA GLY A 108 6.26 36.43 21.44
C GLY A 108 5.65 36.88 22.76
N TYR A 109 5.32 35.92 23.64
CA TYR A 109 5.09 36.16 25.07
C TYR A 109 5.96 35.21 25.90
#